data_AF-A0A9W8Z7M0-F1
#
_entry.id   AF-A0A9W8Z7M0-F1
#
_cell.length_a   1.000
_cell.length_b   1.000
_cell.length_c   1.000
_cell.angle_alpha   90.00
_cell.angle_beta   90.00
_cell.angle_gamma   90.00
#
_symmetry.space_group_name_H-M   'P 1'
#
loop_
_entity.id
_entity.type
_entity.pdbx_description
1 polymer ?
#
loop_
_entity_poly.entity_id
_entity_poly.type
_entity_poly.pdbx_seq_one_letter_code
_entity_poly.pdbx_strand_id
1 'polypeptide(L)'
;MADLGRAEERSNLQIAPATLSYFRFQRPKKHSYHDITNSESEKLTDADELEDPHRPRRQYFNVNIWFFTTILLLTFSVAQNRNVFRSYSRASGSYETGFSTDLPAPQRTIHVERHRFTAALRDHSNGSLYMFSDASKPQYVGLPNPAVDANWDALTHGRYFALTTPESSMLHRDTQAAGTIRFALYGSDQHPSIFAGPDVLHSLHCLNAVRKHLDHEYYVAHMELPAEYRRMHIDHCIDQLRQSIMCHADLPPVTLKPV
;
A
#
# COMPACT_ATOMS: atom_id res chain seq x y z
N MET A 1 7.92 47.37 24.79
CA MET A 1 9.12 47.10 23.96
C MET A 1 9.39 45.60 24.07
N ALA A 2 9.31 44.76 23.06
CA ALA A 2 9.04 44.96 21.65
C ALA A 2 8.20 43.76 21.15
N ASP A 3 7.24 44.12 20.32
CA ASP A 3 6.36 43.28 19.51
C ASP A 3 7.09 42.94 18.20
N LEU A 4 7.12 41.68 17.80
CA LEU A 4 7.62 41.26 16.48
C LEU A 4 6.73 40.13 15.94
N GLY A 5 5.54 40.53 15.50
CA GLY A 5 4.78 39.78 14.50
C GLY A 5 5.56 39.68 13.19
N ARG A 6 5.67 38.45 12.66
CA ARG A 6 6.18 38.20 11.31
C ARG A 6 5.04 37.66 10.46
N ALA A 7 4.69 38.44 9.45
CA ALA A 7 3.58 38.25 8.54
C ALA A 7 3.67 36.97 7.70
N GLU A 8 2.52 36.32 7.53
CA GLU A 8 2.25 35.33 6.49
C GLU A 8 2.31 36.00 5.11
N GLU A 9 3.19 35.54 4.22
CA GLU A 9 3.15 35.90 2.81
C GLU A 9 2.48 34.76 2.03
N ARG A 10 1.16 34.90 1.81
CA ARG A 10 0.35 33.99 0.99
C ARG A 10 0.56 34.34 -0.48
N SER A 11 1.23 33.47 -1.23
CA SER A 11 1.30 33.54 -2.69
C SER A 11 -0.03 33.09 -3.31
N ASN A 12 -0.86 34.07 -3.68
CA ASN A 12 -2.05 33.86 -4.50
C ASN A 12 -1.63 33.57 -5.94
N LEU A 13 -1.55 32.29 -6.32
CA LEU A 13 -1.42 31.88 -7.71
C LEU A 13 -2.80 31.98 -8.39
N GLN A 14 -3.03 33.10 -9.06
CA GLN A 14 -4.24 33.36 -9.83
C GLN A 14 -4.20 32.55 -11.14
N ILE A 15 -4.98 31.48 -11.22
CA ILE A 15 -5.15 30.67 -12.42
C ILE A 15 -6.08 31.43 -13.38
N ALA A 16 -5.56 31.80 -14.56
CA ALA A 16 -6.35 32.39 -15.64
C ALA A 16 -7.32 31.35 -16.24
N PRO A 17 -8.56 31.72 -16.60
CA PRO A 17 -9.51 30.79 -17.22
C PRO A 17 -9.13 30.53 -18.67
N ALA A 18 -9.02 29.24 -19.04
CA ALA A 18 -8.86 28.82 -20.41
C ALA A 18 -10.13 29.14 -21.23
N THR A 19 -9.96 29.88 -22.32
CA THR A 19 -11.00 30.19 -23.30
C THR A 19 -11.41 28.93 -24.06
N LEU A 20 -12.68 28.52 -23.94
CA LEU A 20 -13.31 27.49 -24.75
C LEU A 20 -13.54 28.01 -26.17
N SER A 21 -12.67 27.63 -27.11
CA SER A 21 -12.94 27.79 -28.54
C SER A 21 -14.00 26.78 -29.00
N TYR A 22 -15.21 27.28 -29.24
CA TYR A 22 -16.27 26.55 -29.94
C TYR A 22 -15.85 26.28 -31.39
N PHE A 23 -15.66 25.02 -31.77
CA PHE A 23 -15.57 24.63 -33.18
C PHE A 23 -16.96 24.69 -33.83
N ARG A 24 -17.11 25.61 -34.78
CA ARG A 24 -18.31 25.79 -35.60
C ARG A 24 -18.30 24.78 -36.76
N PHE A 25 -19.24 23.85 -36.78
CA PHE A 25 -19.45 22.92 -37.90
C PHE A 25 -19.81 23.69 -39.18
N GLN A 26 -18.93 23.69 -40.19
CA GLN A 26 -19.25 24.16 -41.54
C GLN A 26 -19.87 23.01 -42.35
N ARG A 27 -21.06 23.24 -42.91
CA ARG A 27 -21.71 22.33 -43.88
C ARG A 27 -21.00 22.43 -45.24
N PRO A 28 -20.81 21.32 -45.97
CA PRO A 28 -20.24 21.38 -47.32
C PRO A 28 -21.24 22.01 -48.31
N LYS A 29 -20.71 22.83 -49.24
CA LYS A 29 -21.47 23.47 -50.32
C LYS A 29 -21.88 22.44 -51.39
N LYS A 30 -23.16 22.44 -51.77
CA LYS A 30 -23.69 21.72 -52.94
C LYS A 30 -22.98 22.22 -54.22
N HIS A 31 -22.42 21.33 -55.02
CA HIS A 31 -22.00 21.64 -56.39
C HIS A 31 -23.18 21.45 -57.33
N SER A 32 -23.46 22.49 -58.12
CA SER A 32 -24.47 22.51 -59.19
C SER A 32 -23.81 22.05 -60.48
N TYR A 33 -24.44 21.11 -61.19
CA TYR A 33 -24.01 20.64 -62.50
C TYR A 33 -24.51 21.63 -63.56
N HIS A 34 -23.64 22.08 -64.47
CA HIS A 34 -24.05 22.79 -65.67
C HIS A 34 -23.92 21.86 -66.87
N ASP A 35 -25.04 21.72 -67.57
CA ASP A 35 -25.22 21.02 -68.83
C ASP A 35 -24.69 21.91 -69.96
N ILE A 36 -23.82 21.38 -70.83
CA ILE A 36 -23.38 22.10 -72.03
C ILE A 36 -23.81 21.25 -73.23
N THR A 37 -24.92 21.66 -73.83
CA THR A 37 -25.36 21.21 -75.14
C THR A 37 -24.84 22.16 -76.22
N ASN A 38 -24.23 21.57 -77.24
CA ASN A 38 -24.18 21.95 -78.67
C ASN A 38 -23.67 23.34 -79.11
N SER A 39 -22.44 23.35 -79.61
CA SER A 39 -21.97 24.02 -80.85
C SER A 39 -20.51 23.57 -81.06
N GLU A 40 -19.95 23.22 -82.21
CA GLU A 40 -20.23 23.43 -83.62
C GLU A 40 -19.39 22.38 -84.38
N SER A 41 -19.78 22.10 -85.61
CA SER A 41 -19.17 21.17 -86.55
C SER A 41 -17.82 21.64 -87.11
N GLU A 42 -16.80 20.77 -87.19
CA GLU A 42 -16.00 20.61 -88.43
C GLU A 42 -15.05 19.39 -88.43
N LYS A 43 -15.31 18.52 -89.42
CA LYS A 43 -14.47 17.59 -90.21
C LYS A 43 -13.04 17.18 -89.80
N LEU A 44 -12.84 15.86 -90.01
CA LEU A 44 -11.81 15.17 -90.84
C LEU A 44 -10.71 14.38 -90.11
N THR A 45 -10.71 13.05 -90.35
CA THR A 45 -9.56 12.10 -90.59
C THR A 45 -8.37 12.15 -89.62
N ASP A 46 -7.81 11.07 -89.09
CA ASP A 46 -7.61 9.73 -89.62
C ASP A 46 -7.20 8.82 -88.43
N ALA A 47 -7.17 7.53 -88.66
CA ALA A 47 -6.86 6.47 -87.71
C ALA A 47 -5.53 6.65 -86.95
N ASP A 48 -5.53 6.35 -85.64
CA ASP A 48 -4.43 5.61 -85.01
C ASP A 48 -4.83 4.96 -83.67
N GLU A 49 -4.48 3.69 -83.55
CA GLU A 49 -4.33 2.83 -82.37
C GLU A 49 -5.27 2.96 -81.15
N LEU A 50 -6.12 1.93 -80.98
CA LEU A 50 -6.83 1.60 -79.74
C LEU A 50 -5.84 1.28 -78.59
N GLU A 51 -5.68 2.21 -77.64
CA GLU A 51 -5.28 1.85 -76.28
C GLU A 51 -6.48 1.23 -75.52
N ASP A 52 -6.32 -0.02 -75.08
CA ASP A 52 -7.29 -0.77 -74.27
C ASP A 52 -7.51 -0.13 -72.88
N PRO A 53 -8.73 0.31 -72.51
CA PRO A 53 -9.01 1.00 -71.25
C PRO A 53 -9.28 0.05 -70.06
N HIS A 54 -9.12 -1.27 -70.18
CA HIS A 54 -9.48 -2.23 -69.13
C HIS A 54 -8.29 -2.93 -68.45
N ARG A 55 -7.39 -2.15 -67.80
CA ARG A 55 -6.61 -2.69 -66.67
C ARG A 55 -7.25 -2.29 -65.34
N PRO A 56 -7.70 -3.24 -64.50
CA PRO A 56 -8.15 -2.90 -63.16
C PRO A 56 -6.94 -2.38 -62.38
N ARG A 57 -7.00 -1.11 -61.95
CA ARG A 57 -6.03 -0.50 -61.05
C ARG A 57 -6.12 -1.25 -59.72
N ARG A 58 -5.30 -2.29 -59.55
CA ARG A 58 -5.21 -3.11 -58.34
C ARG A 58 -4.81 -2.17 -57.20
N GLN A 59 -5.81 -1.66 -56.48
CA GLN A 59 -5.61 -0.82 -55.31
C GLN A 59 -5.15 -1.78 -54.22
N TYR A 60 -3.85 -2.07 -54.20
CA TYR A 60 -3.20 -2.62 -53.03
C TYR A 60 -3.31 -1.54 -51.95
N PHE A 61 -4.47 -1.46 -51.29
CA PHE A 61 -4.56 -0.88 -49.97
C PHE A 61 -3.41 -1.50 -49.18
N ASN A 62 -2.54 -0.67 -48.61
CA ASN A 62 -1.28 -1.08 -48.01
C ASN A 62 -1.51 -2.01 -46.78
N VAL A 63 -1.91 -3.26 -47.02
CA VAL A 63 -2.12 -4.30 -46.01
C VAL A 63 -0.83 -4.48 -45.20
N ASN A 64 0.31 -4.30 -45.86
CA ASN A 64 1.63 -4.30 -45.26
C ASN A 64 1.79 -3.19 -44.20
N ILE A 65 1.33 -1.96 -44.44
CA ILE A 65 1.47 -0.87 -43.47
C ILE A 65 0.63 -1.13 -42.22
N TRP A 66 -0.62 -1.59 -42.38
CA TRP A 66 -1.48 -1.95 -41.25
C TRP A 66 -0.93 -3.16 -40.47
N PHE A 67 -0.32 -4.12 -41.15
CA PHE A 67 0.32 -5.26 -40.52
C PHE A 67 1.55 -4.84 -39.68
N PHE A 68 2.45 -4.02 -40.22
CA PHE A 68 3.63 -3.57 -39.48
C PHE A 68 3.29 -2.61 -38.33
N THR A 69 2.30 -1.73 -38.51
CA THR A 69 1.85 -0.82 -37.44
C THR A 69 1.15 -1.55 -36.30
N THR A 70 0.34 -2.58 -36.58
CA THR A 70 -0.26 -3.40 -35.52
C THR A 70 0.78 -4.20 -34.75
N ILE A 71 1.80 -4.77 -35.43
CA ILE A 71 2.92 -5.44 -34.75
C ILE A 71 3.73 -4.44 -33.89
N LEU A 72 4.01 -3.25 -34.40
CA LEU A 72 4.72 -2.21 -33.64
C LEU A 72 3.93 -1.79 -32.38
N LEU A 73 2.62 -1.56 -32.51
CA LEU A 73 1.77 -1.21 -31.38
C LEU A 73 1.63 -2.36 -30.39
N LEU A 74 1.53 -3.61 -30.86
CA LEU A 74 1.47 -4.79 -30.00
C LEU A 74 2.77 -4.95 -29.21
N THR A 75 3.92 -4.87 -29.88
CA THR A 75 5.23 -4.96 -29.22
C THR A 75 5.45 -3.82 -28.23
N PHE A 76 5.06 -2.59 -28.58
CA PHE A 76 5.10 -1.46 -27.66
C PHE A 76 4.16 -1.68 -26.45
N SER A 77 2.94 -2.15 -26.67
CA SER A 77 1.98 -2.45 -25.60
C SER A 77 2.49 -3.56 -24.69
N VAL A 78 3.09 -4.63 -25.24
CA VAL A 78 3.70 -5.71 -24.46
C VAL A 78 4.91 -5.21 -23.68
N ALA A 79 5.77 -4.38 -24.28
CA ALA A 79 6.91 -3.78 -23.60
C ALA A 79 6.48 -2.87 -22.45
N GLN A 80 5.46 -2.03 -22.66
CA GLN A 80 4.90 -1.17 -21.62
C GLN A 80 4.25 -1.98 -20.51
N ASN A 81 3.44 -2.99 -20.85
CA ASN A 81 2.83 -3.87 -19.86
C ASN A 81 3.90 -4.61 -19.03
N ARG A 82 4.95 -5.11 -19.68
CA ARG A 82 6.09 -5.74 -18.99
C ARG A 82 6.84 -4.76 -18.09
N ASN A 83 7.01 -3.50 -18.48
CA ASN A 83 7.65 -2.48 -17.64
C ASN A 83 6.77 -2.07 -16.45
N VAL A 84 5.45 -1.96 -16.66
CA VAL A 84 4.47 -1.70 -15.59
C VAL A 84 4.41 -2.88 -14.63
N PHE A 85 4.30 -4.11 -15.14
CA PHE A 85 4.30 -5.32 -14.33
C PHE A 85 5.61 -5.47 -13.55
N ARG A 86 6.76 -5.19 -14.17
CA ARG A 86 8.06 -5.14 -13.48
C ARG A 86 8.12 -4.07 -12.40
N SER A 87 7.43 -2.96 -12.59
CA SER A 87 7.36 -1.87 -11.61
C SER A 87 6.46 -2.23 -10.43
N TYR A 88 5.35 -2.95 -10.67
CA TYR A 88 4.51 -3.53 -9.61
C TYR A 88 5.21 -4.68 -8.87
N SER A 89 5.90 -5.57 -9.59
CA SER A 89 6.62 -6.70 -9.00
C SER A 89 7.93 -6.32 -8.31
N ARG A 90 8.34 -5.04 -8.36
CA ARG A 90 9.38 -4.49 -7.47
C ARG A 90 8.87 -4.27 -6.05
N ALA A 91 7.58 -4.42 -5.79
CA ALA A 91 7.08 -4.51 -4.42
C ALA A 91 7.75 -5.70 -3.73
N SER A 92 8.42 -5.44 -2.62
CA SER A 92 9.34 -6.30 -1.88
C SER A 92 8.69 -7.49 -1.13
N GLY A 93 7.55 -7.97 -1.64
CA GLY A 93 6.71 -8.99 -1.00
C GLY A 93 5.26 -8.55 -0.80
N SER A 94 4.43 -9.46 -0.30
CA SER A 94 3.06 -9.21 0.16
C SER A 94 2.77 -10.07 1.39
N TYR A 95 1.68 -9.81 2.12
CA TYR A 95 1.30 -10.65 3.27
C TYR A 95 0.98 -12.09 2.88
N GLU A 96 0.55 -12.33 1.63
CA GLU A 96 0.28 -13.67 1.11
C GLU A 96 1.54 -14.43 0.72
N THR A 97 2.56 -13.75 0.20
CA THR A 97 3.79 -14.39 -0.32
C THR A 97 5.01 -14.21 0.58
N GLY A 98 4.87 -13.43 1.66
CA GLY A 98 5.95 -12.99 2.53
C GLY A 98 6.78 -11.84 1.95
N PHE A 99 7.60 -11.25 2.81
CA PHE A 99 8.59 -10.21 2.53
C PHE A 99 10.01 -10.75 2.56
N SER A 100 10.95 -10.02 1.94
CA SER A 100 12.37 -10.39 1.94
C SER A 100 13.04 -10.41 3.32
N THR A 101 12.42 -9.76 4.31
CA THR A 101 12.87 -9.72 5.70
C THR A 101 12.28 -10.84 6.55
N ASP A 102 11.33 -11.62 6.03
CA ASP A 102 10.67 -12.67 6.79
C ASP A 102 11.59 -13.89 6.97
N LEU A 103 11.39 -14.59 8.08
CA LEU A 103 12.03 -15.88 8.29
C LEU A 103 11.54 -16.88 7.21
N PRO A 104 12.44 -17.64 6.56
CA PRO A 104 12.07 -18.50 5.45
C PRO A 104 11.23 -19.72 5.86
N ALA A 105 11.37 -20.20 7.10
CA ALA A 105 10.67 -21.40 7.59
C ALA A 105 9.13 -21.23 7.70
N PRO A 106 8.58 -20.17 8.32
CA PRO A 106 7.13 -20.03 8.52
C PRO A 106 6.31 -19.66 7.27
N GLN A 107 6.93 -19.23 6.16
CA GLN A 107 6.22 -18.67 5.00
C GLN A 107 5.16 -19.60 4.39
N ARG A 108 5.34 -20.93 4.49
CA ARG A 108 4.39 -21.92 3.94
C ARG A 108 3.15 -22.16 4.80
N THR A 109 3.15 -21.66 6.03
CA THR A 109 2.07 -21.86 7.01
C THR A 109 1.23 -20.59 7.20
N ILE A 110 1.68 -19.46 6.67
CA ILE A 110 1.00 -18.18 6.82
C ILE A 110 -0.10 -18.06 5.76
N HIS A 111 -1.29 -17.69 6.22
CA HIS A 111 -2.43 -17.39 5.36
C HIS A 111 -3.06 -16.07 5.80
N VAL A 112 -3.50 -15.28 4.82
CA VAL A 112 -4.19 -14.02 5.08
C VAL A 112 -5.65 -14.30 5.40
N GLU A 113 -6.12 -13.75 6.52
CA GLU A 113 -7.51 -13.82 6.92
C GLU A 113 -8.16 -12.44 6.88
N ARG A 114 -9.41 -12.39 6.43
CA ARG A 114 -10.20 -11.16 6.45
C ARG A 114 -10.93 -11.05 7.79
N HIS A 115 -10.55 -10.06 8.59
CA HIS A 115 -11.20 -9.75 9.86
C HIS A 115 -11.95 -8.41 9.79
N ARG A 116 -13.10 -8.32 10.45
CA ARG A 116 -13.80 -7.05 10.67
C ARG A 116 -13.36 -6.46 12.00
N PHE A 117 -12.76 -5.29 11.98
CA PHE A 117 -12.43 -4.55 13.21
C PHE A 117 -13.70 -4.12 13.95
N THR A 118 -13.72 -4.35 15.27
CA THR A 118 -14.86 -4.09 16.15
C THR A 118 -14.57 -3.07 17.25
N ALA A 119 -13.37 -2.48 17.26
CA ALA A 119 -12.92 -1.51 18.27
C ALA A 119 -13.59 -0.12 18.17
N ALA A 120 -14.65 0.03 17.38
CA ALA A 120 -15.37 1.30 17.26
C ALA A 120 -16.12 1.61 18.56
N LEU A 121 -15.99 2.85 19.03
CA LEU A 121 -16.82 3.40 20.11
C LEU A 121 -18.26 3.57 19.61
N ARG A 122 -19.22 3.28 20.48
CA ARG A 122 -20.65 3.47 20.24
C ARG A 122 -21.24 4.36 21.32
N ASP A 123 -22.32 5.04 21.01
CA ASP A 123 -23.07 5.90 21.92
C ASP A 123 -24.32 5.20 22.46
N HIS A 124 -24.60 5.41 23.73
CA HIS A 124 -25.91 5.15 24.32
C HIS A 124 -26.86 6.30 23.99
N SER A 125 -28.17 6.08 24.15
CA SER A 125 -29.20 7.12 23.90
C SER A 125 -29.06 8.36 24.79
N ASN A 126 -28.34 8.24 25.91
CA ASN A 126 -28.03 9.33 26.84
C ASN A 126 -26.74 10.09 26.49
N GLY A 127 -26.05 9.72 25.39
CA GLY A 127 -24.79 10.33 24.96
C GLY A 127 -23.52 9.75 25.58
N SER A 128 -23.59 8.77 26.49
CA SER A 128 -22.38 8.13 27.02
C SER A 128 -21.77 7.15 26.01
N LEU A 129 -20.44 7.11 25.93
CA LEU A 129 -19.72 6.23 25.02
C LEU A 129 -19.43 4.88 25.67
N TYR A 130 -19.49 3.81 24.88
CA TYR A 130 -19.09 2.47 25.27
C TYR A 130 -18.31 1.78 24.16
N MET A 131 -17.46 0.85 24.56
CA MET A 131 -16.76 -0.03 23.63
C MET A 131 -17.66 -1.25 23.35
N PHE A 132 -17.89 -1.56 22.08
CA PHE A 132 -18.61 -2.77 21.73
C PHE A 132 -17.73 -4.01 21.98
N SER A 133 -18.21 -4.93 22.80
CA SER A 133 -17.58 -6.23 23.03
C SER A 133 -18.52 -7.36 22.62
N ASP A 134 -18.02 -8.30 21.82
CA ASP A 134 -18.71 -9.54 21.49
C ASP A 134 -18.37 -10.62 22.54
N ALA A 135 -19.36 -11.08 23.30
CA ALA A 135 -19.17 -12.08 24.36
C ALA A 135 -18.74 -13.46 23.83
N SER A 136 -18.93 -13.73 22.54
CA SER A 136 -18.47 -14.98 21.91
C SER A 136 -16.97 -14.98 21.60
N LYS A 137 -16.29 -13.84 21.74
CA LYS A 137 -14.87 -13.68 21.40
C LYS A 137 -14.02 -13.38 22.63
N PRO A 138 -12.73 -13.78 22.60
CA PRO A 138 -11.78 -13.40 23.64
C PRO A 138 -11.70 -11.88 23.79
N GLN A 139 -11.71 -11.40 25.02
CA GLN A 139 -11.52 -9.98 25.35
C GLN A 139 -10.04 -9.71 25.66
N TYR A 140 -9.50 -8.64 25.08
CA TYR A 140 -8.10 -8.23 25.26
C TYR A 140 -7.93 -6.88 25.97
N VAL A 141 -9.05 -6.21 26.29
CA VAL A 141 -9.09 -4.87 26.89
C VAL A 141 -10.18 -4.82 27.95
N GLY A 142 -10.12 -3.81 28.82
CA GLY A 142 -11.04 -3.63 29.94
C GLY A 142 -10.29 -3.57 31.28
N LEU A 143 -11.04 -3.52 32.38
CA LEU A 143 -10.46 -3.56 33.72
C LEU A 143 -9.63 -4.85 33.93
N PRO A 144 -8.56 -4.78 34.73
CA PRO A 144 -7.69 -5.93 34.98
C PRO A 144 -8.47 -7.13 35.48
N ASN A 145 -8.29 -8.27 34.82
CA ASN A 145 -8.85 -9.54 35.25
C ASN A 145 -8.06 -10.72 34.67
N PRO A 146 -8.07 -11.89 35.32
CA PRO A 146 -7.32 -13.06 34.88
C PRO A 146 -7.69 -13.60 33.50
N ALA A 147 -8.95 -13.43 33.06
CA ALA A 147 -9.38 -13.93 31.75
C ALA A 147 -8.75 -13.13 30.60
N VAL A 148 -8.64 -11.80 30.74
CA VAL A 148 -7.92 -10.94 29.79
C VAL A 148 -6.43 -11.29 29.78
N ASP A 149 -5.83 -11.52 30.95
CA ASP A 149 -4.42 -11.92 31.03
C ASP A 149 -4.16 -13.26 30.33
N ALA A 150 -5.03 -14.27 30.56
CA ALA A 150 -4.93 -15.56 29.88
C ALA A 150 -5.06 -15.45 28.35
N ASN A 151 -5.94 -14.57 27.85
CA ASN A 151 -6.07 -14.33 26.41
C ASN A 151 -4.78 -13.74 25.82
N TRP A 152 -4.14 -12.79 26.52
CA TRP A 152 -2.86 -12.22 26.10
C TRP A 152 -1.71 -13.22 26.16
N ASP A 153 -1.67 -14.05 27.19
CA ASP A 153 -0.65 -15.09 27.34
C ASP A 153 -0.78 -16.14 26.22
N ALA A 154 -2.00 -16.57 25.89
CA ALA A 154 -2.26 -17.45 24.76
C ALA A 154 -1.86 -16.81 23.42
N LEU A 155 -2.13 -15.51 23.24
CA LEU A 155 -1.81 -14.78 22.01
C LEU A 155 -0.31 -14.57 21.79
N THR A 156 0.47 -14.44 22.88
CA THR A 156 1.92 -14.14 22.84
C THR A 156 2.79 -15.31 23.29
N HIS A 157 2.20 -16.50 23.41
CA HIS A 157 2.90 -17.71 23.80
C HIS A 157 3.98 -18.09 22.78
N GLY A 158 5.12 -18.61 23.25
CA GLY A 158 6.21 -19.06 22.36
C GLY A 158 6.88 -17.96 21.54
N ARG A 159 6.76 -16.70 21.98
CA ARG A 159 7.27 -15.52 21.24
C ARG A 159 8.78 -15.48 21.03
N TYR A 160 9.55 -16.19 21.87
CA TYR A 160 11.00 -16.19 21.80
C TYR A 160 11.55 -17.58 21.56
N PHE A 161 12.59 -17.64 20.73
CA PHE A 161 13.43 -18.80 20.52
C PHE A 161 14.90 -18.39 20.67
N ALA A 162 15.73 -19.34 21.10
CA ALA A 162 17.16 -19.10 21.26
C ALA A 162 17.87 -19.14 19.92
N LEU A 163 18.83 -18.24 19.74
CA LEU A 163 19.76 -18.18 18.64
C LEU A 163 21.16 -18.57 19.12
N THR A 164 21.89 -19.27 18.26
CA THR A 164 23.33 -19.44 18.40
C THR A 164 24.07 -18.15 18.03
N THR A 165 25.30 -17.97 18.52
CA THR A 165 26.12 -16.79 18.18
C THR A 165 26.30 -16.59 16.67
N PRO A 166 26.55 -17.64 15.85
CA PRO A 166 26.63 -17.49 14.39
C PRO A 166 25.31 -17.10 13.73
N GLU A 167 24.16 -17.57 14.22
CA GLU A 167 22.84 -17.18 13.66
C GLU A 167 22.53 -15.72 13.97
N SER A 168 22.86 -15.26 15.18
CA SER A 168 22.69 -13.87 15.56
C SER A 168 23.52 -12.92 14.70
N SER A 169 24.78 -13.26 14.38
CA SER A 169 25.63 -12.41 13.55
C SER A 169 25.15 -12.29 12.10
N MET A 170 24.39 -13.27 11.59
CA MET A 170 23.75 -13.17 10.27
C MET A 170 22.56 -12.21 10.25
N LEU A 171 21.86 -12.05 11.38
CA LEU A 171 20.70 -11.17 11.51
C LEU A 171 21.10 -9.71 11.74
N HIS A 172 22.18 -9.47 12.47
CA HIS A 172 22.68 -8.14 12.79
C HIS A 172 23.66 -7.65 11.71
N ARG A 173 23.11 -7.13 10.60
CA ARG A 173 23.93 -6.38 9.60
C ARG A 173 24.48 -5.07 10.15
N ASP A 174 23.92 -4.57 11.25
CA ASP A 174 24.42 -3.40 11.96
C ASP A 174 25.34 -3.83 13.11
N THR A 175 26.64 -3.80 12.84
CA THR A 175 27.71 -4.18 13.79
C THR A 175 27.88 -3.19 14.94
N GLN A 176 27.19 -2.04 14.90
CA GLN A 176 27.18 -1.03 15.96
C GLN A 176 26.19 -1.35 17.09
N ALA A 177 25.22 -2.27 16.86
CA ALA A 177 24.27 -2.71 17.88
C ALA A 177 24.86 -3.79 18.81
N ALA A 178 26.08 -3.54 19.32
CA ALA A 178 26.81 -4.41 20.26
C ALA A 178 26.18 -4.42 21.68
N GLY A 179 24.86 -4.46 21.75
CA GLY A 179 24.08 -4.33 22.97
C GLY A 179 22.69 -4.93 22.82
N THR A 180 22.58 -6.17 22.32
CA THR A 180 21.38 -6.95 22.60
C THR A 180 21.24 -7.00 24.12
N ILE A 181 20.15 -6.44 24.65
CA ILE A 181 19.88 -6.40 26.08
C ILE A 181 19.97 -7.83 26.60
N ARG A 182 20.91 -8.08 27.51
CA ARG A 182 21.05 -9.36 28.20
C ARG A 182 19.88 -9.51 29.16
N PHE A 183 18.75 -10.01 28.67
CA PHE A 183 17.70 -10.50 29.54
C PHE A 183 18.10 -11.89 30.03
N ALA A 184 18.51 -11.97 31.29
CA ALA A 184 18.57 -13.24 31.99
C ALA A 184 17.12 -13.68 32.22
N LEU A 185 16.52 -14.32 31.21
CA LEU A 185 15.31 -15.09 31.43
C LEU A 185 15.65 -16.23 32.39
N TYR A 186 14.86 -16.32 33.44
CA TYR A 186 14.94 -17.24 34.57
C TYR A 186 15.52 -18.63 34.22
N GLY A 187 16.60 -19.02 34.90
CA GLY A 187 17.00 -20.44 35.07
C GLY A 187 17.85 -21.10 33.96
N SER A 188 18.46 -20.34 33.05
CA SER A 188 19.48 -20.91 32.15
C SER A 188 20.87 -20.74 32.75
N ASP A 189 21.29 -21.74 33.52
CA ASP A 189 22.57 -21.75 34.23
C ASP A 189 23.78 -21.87 33.29
N GLN A 190 23.59 -21.99 31.97
CA GLN A 190 24.68 -22.25 31.03
C GLN A 190 24.41 -21.57 29.68
N HIS A 191 25.20 -20.52 29.42
CA HIS A 191 25.36 -19.72 28.20
C HIS A 191 24.44 -18.49 28.02
N PRO A 192 25.02 -17.32 27.64
CA PRO A 192 24.24 -16.17 27.21
C PRO A 192 23.50 -16.55 25.93
N SER A 193 22.21 -16.85 26.04
CA SER A 193 21.34 -17.12 24.91
C SER A 193 20.87 -15.79 24.34
N ILE A 194 21.16 -15.55 23.06
CA ILE A 194 20.55 -14.46 22.31
C ILE A 194 19.16 -14.94 21.94
N PHE A 195 18.13 -14.19 22.30
CA PHE A 195 16.76 -14.53 21.95
C PHE A 195 16.30 -13.70 20.75
N ALA A 196 15.53 -14.33 19.88
CA ALA A 196 14.81 -13.65 18.81
C ALA A 196 13.36 -14.13 18.80
N GLY A 197 12.52 -13.34 18.14
CA GLY A 197 11.10 -13.62 18.00
C GLY A 197 10.54 -12.95 16.76
N PRO A 198 9.40 -13.41 16.24
CA PRO A 198 8.67 -12.68 15.22
C PRO A 198 8.28 -11.28 15.72
N ASP A 199 8.50 -10.24 14.91
CA ASP A 199 8.20 -8.86 15.29
C ASP A 199 6.74 -8.64 15.68
N VAL A 200 5.80 -9.35 15.04
CA VAL A 200 4.37 -9.30 15.40
C VAL A 200 4.11 -9.74 16.85
N LEU A 201 4.81 -10.77 17.34
CA LEU A 201 4.66 -11.25 18.71
C LEU A 201 5.33 -10.30 19.71
N HIS A 202 6.43 -9.67 19.32
CA HIS A 202 7.07 -8.63 20.12
C HIS A 202 6.19 -7.37 20.21
N SER A 203 5.61 -6.94 19.10
CA SER A 203 4.65 -5.83 19.05
C SER A 203 3.43 -6.11 19.93
N LEU A 204 2.85 -7.32 19.88
CA LEU A 204 1.75 -7.71 20.78
C LEU A 204 2.18 -7.74 22.25
N HIS A 205 3.39 -8.20 22.55
CA HIS A 205 3.97 -8.12 23.90
C HIS A 205 4.10 -6.67 24.38
N CYS A 206 4.64 -5.77 23.55
CA CYS A 206 4.74 -4.34 23.84
C CYS A 206 3.37 -3.70 24.10
N LEU A 207 2.36 -4.04 23.30
CA LEU A 207 0.99 -3.56 23.49
C LEU A 207 0.40 -4.04 24.82
N ASN A 208 0.62 -5.31 25.19
CA ASN A 208 0.20 -5.83 26.49
C ASN A 208 0.95 -5.16 27.66
N ALA A 209 2.24 -4.85 27.49
CA ALA A 209 3.01 -4.12 28.50
C ALA A 209 2.45 -2.72 28.73
N VAL A 210 2.10 -2.00 27.65
CA VAL A 210 1.41 -0.70 27.73
C VAL A 210 0.05 -0.85 28.43
N ARG A 211 -0.76 -1.85 28.06
CA ARG A 211 -2.05 -2.15 28.73
C ARG A 211 -1.86 -2.35 30.24
N LYS A 212 -0.95 -3.23 30.65
CA LYS A 212 -0.67 -3.49 32.08
C LYS A 212 -0.12 -2.26 32.81
N HIS A 213 0.53 -1.34 32.10
CA HIS A 213 1.00 -0.08 32.68
C HIS A 213 -0.14 0.90 33.01
N LEU A 214 -1.26 0.86 32.27
CA LEU A 214 -2.45 1.68 32.58
C LEU A 214 -3.03 1.34 33.96
N ASP A 215 -3.02 0.07 34.33
CA ASP A 215 -3.48 -0.44 35.61
C ASP A 215 -2.31 -0.89 36.50
N HIS A 216 -1.28 -0.05 36.58
CA HIS A 216 -0.03 -0.36 37.24
C HIS A 216 -0.20 -0.88 38.68
N GLU A 217 -1.14 -0.33 39.46
CA GLU A 217 -1.39 -0.74 40.85
C GLU A 217 -1.82 -2.22 40.95
N TYR A 218 -2.57 -2.72 39.97
CA TYR A 218 -2.96 -4.13 39.91
C TYR A 218 -1.79 -5.04 39.53
N TYR A 219 -0.93 -4.57 38.60
CA TYR A 219 0.12 -5.41 38.02
C TYR A 219 1.48 -5.29 38.69
N VAL A 220 1.72 -4.30 39.55
CA VAL A 220 3.06 -3.98 40.11
C VAL A 220 3.73 -5.19 40.77
N ALA A 221 2.97 -6.05 41.44
CA ALA A 221 3.49 -7.24 42.12
C ALA A 221 3.99 -8.35 41.17
N HIS A 222 3.55 -8.31 39.91
CA HIS A 222 3.83 -9.32 38.88
C HIS A 222 4.65 -8.74 37.71
N MET A 223 5.18 -7.52 37.84
CA MET A 223 6.06 -6.95 36.83
C MET A 223 7.48 -7.51 37.02
N GLU A 224 8.01 -8.12 35.97
CA GLU A 224 9.36 -8.69 35.96
C GLU A 224 10.47 -7.62 35.95
N LEU A 225 10.13 -6.38 35.55
CA LEU A 225 11.11 -5.29 35.39
C LEU A 225 11.22 -4.42 36.66
N PRO A 226 12.46 -4.11 37.09
CA PRO A 226 12.71 -3.19 38.19
C PRO A 226 12.09 -1.80 37.96
N ALA A 227 11.73 -1.12 39.04
CA ALA A 227 10.92 0.08 39.02
C ALA A 227 11.50 1.19 38.13
N GLU A 228 12.82 1.33 38.16
CA GLU A 228 13.63 2.32 37.45
C GLU A 228 13.66 2.11 35.93
N TYR A 229 13.50 0.87 35.44
CA TYR A 229 13.54 0.56 34.01
C TYR A 229 12.16 0.58 33.35
N ARG A 230 11.07 0.56 34.14
CA ARG A 230 9.71 0.45 33.60
C ARG A 230 9.35 1.57 32.65
N ARG A 231 9.66 2.83 33.01
CA ARG A 231 9.32 3.96 32.14
C ARG A 231 10.05 3.86 30.80
N MET A 232 11.36 3.63 30.83
CA MET A 232 12.17 3.44 29.63
C MET A 232 11.65 2.29 28.77
N HIS A 233 11.26 1.18 29.39
CA HIS A 233 10.70 0.03 28.67
C HIS A 233 9.36 0.35 28.00
N ILE A 234 8.47 1.08 28.69
CA ILE A 234 7.18 1.51 28.11
C ILE A 234 7.41 2.53 26.97
N ASP A 235 8.35 3.47 27.11
CA ASP A 235 8.70 4.40 26.03
C ASP A 235 9.23 3.64 24.80
N HIS A 236 10.08 2.63 25.00
CA HIS A 236 10.53 1.72 23.93
C HIS A 236 9.36 0.97 23.29
N CYS A 237 8.44 0.42 24.08
CA CYS A 237 7.24 -0.27 23.58
C CYS A 237 6.40 0.65 22.69
N ILE A 238 6.18 1.90 23.11
CA ILE A 238 5.41 2.89 22.35
C ILE A 238 6.10 3.20 21.02
N ASP A 239 7.41 3.40 21.01
CA ASP A 239 8.13 3.70 19.77
C ASP A 239 8.20 2.50 18.82
N GLN A 240 8.42 1.28 19.34
CA GLN A 240 8.36 0.05 18.55
C GLN A 240 7.00 -0.12 17.89
N LEU A 241 5.91 0.08 18.65
CA LEU A 241 4.54 0.01 18.13
C LEU A 241 4.29 1.08 17.06
N ARG A 242 4.73 2.32 17.29
CA ARG A 242 4.63 3.40 16.30
C ARG A 242 5.32 3.01 14.98
N GLN A 243 6.56 2.50 15.05
CA GLN A 243 7.31 2.06 13.88
C GLN A 243 6.60 0.92 13.15
N SER A 244 6.14 -0.09 13.89
CA SER A 244 5.40 -1.24 13.32
C SER A 244 4.11 -0.79 12.61
N ILE A 245 3.31 0.08 13.25
CA ILE A 245 2.07 0.62 12.65
C ILE A 245 2.37 1.40 11.36
N MET A 246 3.42 2.21 11.33
CA MET A 246 3.80 2.99 10.14
C MET A 246 4.25 2.11 8.96
N CYS A 247 4.77 0.91 9.23
CA CYS A 247 5.13 -0.07 8.19
C CYS A 247 3.93 -0.86 7.66
N HIS A 248 2.83 -0.95 8.42
CA HIS A 248 1.64 -1.73 8.10
C HIS A 248 0.40 -0.83 7.95
N ALA A 249 0.55 0.30 7.25
CA ALA A 249 -0.51 1.29 7.13
C ALA A 249 -1.67 0.82 6.24
N ASP A 250 -2.88 0.80 6.81
CA ASP A 250 -4.12 0.51 6.11
C ASP A 250 -4.86 1.82 5.75
N LEU A 251 -5.43 1.89 4.55
CA LEU A 251 -6.16 3.06 4.03
C LEU A 251 -7.70 3.10 4.27
N PRO A 252 -8.40 2.08 4.83
CA PRO A 252 -9.79 2.25 5.21
C PRO A 252 -9.96 3.42 6.19
N PRO A 253 -10.89 4.35 5.95
CA PRO A 253 -11.06 5.51 6.82
C PRO A 253 -11.62 5.10 8.19
N VAL A 254 -11.07 5.70 9.25
CA VAL A 254 -11.71 5.69 10.57
C VAL A 254 -12.86 6.68 10.53
N THR A 255 -14.09 6.20 10.71
CA THR A 255 -15.27 7.05 10.77
C THR A 255 -15.49 7.52 12.21
N LEU A 256 -15.53 8.83 12.41
CA LEU A 256 -15.85 9.47 13.69
C LEU A 256 -17.14 10.26 13.53
N LYS A 257 -18.09 10.05 14.43
CA LYS A 257 -19.29 10.86 14.53
C LYS A 257 -19.04 11.92 15.61
N PRO A 258 -19.26 13.22 15.33
CA PRO A 258 -19.23 14.24 16.39
C PRO A 258 -20.24 13.85 17.48
N VAL A 259 -19.79 13.86 18.73
CA VAL A 259 -20.62 13.70 19.92
C VAL A 259 -21.12 15.07 20.36
#